data_AF-A0ABD5VEF5-F1
#
_entry.id   AF-A0ABD5VEF5-F1
#
_cell.length_a   1.000
_cell.length_b   1.000
_cell.length_c   1.000
_cell.angle_alpha   90.00
_cell.angle_beta   90.00
_cell.angle_gamma   90.00
#
_symmetry.space_group_name_H-M   'P 1'
#
loop_
_entity.id
_entity.type
_entity.pdbx_description
1 polymer ?
#
loop_
_entity_poly.entity_id
_entity_poly.type
_entity_poly.pdbx_seq_one_letter_code
_entity_poly.pdbx_strand_id
1 'polypeptide(L)'
;MESSIDRLQDDWATEVVGRRLKIEDDISAEALGSVFDTVENIREFIDGRNLVFELDHQAGSFEYRALWETSGDVTITNSSDNDADTGRLFSQDDAQTAIQSLRSNSVSSRADLEDCIRSLVEAGSIDCQFQYVVDGSHIDEYVQSQLDQSCCASYYFEKSDVISDIQDSSFAELKDVFYCDEGKRLFIIRNLDQAVSGPEVGYFPPERLGEPDLESFFQRDSYISDQYQRIRRECAIDHFDDQYLPPDYTKLDSSSQSEFAAQLRSLFRPYRLASGILGVSNVSRVTDDGWQVRINGRRVIESDLILNSEEEGLTLEESAVDDGLADADQETVETFIELFNWIYSSRTTDRISVFRNIATLYSTTVSGMITEIGDIGESVRSNFEFYIRDSIEEFVEVQQDVTEYVFNTHRELSDIRRGLANNLNRDLFRMVAYVAITWAGIISQLSSITAIQTALTASLIPVIVYIALGLRTAYSLSQQFQATEDGREQYYSMYENRIDENTFNGIKEGDGSEDMKRQFKIDLWIYYVLFTVMLGLCAYAIIDLTWFEGALTGVIESIVN
;
A
#
# COMPACT_ATOMS: atom_id res chain seq x y z
N MET A 1 30.44 3.91 28.19
CA MET A 1 30.05 2.55 27.80
C MET A 1 31.22 1.85 27.14
N GLU A 2 31.60 2.23 25.92
CA GLU A 2 32.69 1.60 25.16
C GLU A 2 34.03 1.61 25.90
N SER A 3 34.49 2.77 26.37
CA SER A 3 35.72 2.85 27.17
C SER A 3 35.71 2.04 28.48
N SER A 4 34.53 1.70 29.01
CA SER A 4 34.39 0.84 30.19
C SER A 4 34.40 -0.64 29.80
N ILE A 5 33.77 -0.99 28.67
CA ILE A 5 33.71 -2.33 28.10
C ILE A 5 35.07 -2.74 27.48
N ASP A 6 35.80 -1.79 26.87
CA ASP A 6 37.16 -1.99 26.34
C ASP A 6 38.13 -2.30 27.47
N ARG A 7 38.11 -1.52 28.54
CA ARG A 7 38.91 -1.80 29.75
C ARG A 7 38.60 -3.18 30.32
N LEU A 8 37.33 -3.58 30.34
CA LEU A 8 36.94 -4.91 30.81
C LEU A 8 37.55 -6.05 29.99
N GLN A 9 37.58 -5.92 28.67
CA GLN A 9 38.15 -6.97 27.81
C GLN A 9 39.67 -6.94 27.73
N ASP A 10 40.29 -5.76 27.82
CA ASP A 10 41.74 -5.62 27.77
C ASP A 10 42.40 -6.07 29.08
N ASP A 11 41.74 -5.80 30.21
CA ASP A 11 42.30 -6.06 31.54
C ASP A 11 42.00 -7.49 32.05
N TRP A 12 41.07 -8.24 31.44
CA TRP A 12 40.60 -9.55 31.95
C TRP A 12 40.51 -10.63 30.87
N ALA A 13 40.60 -11.91 31.26
CA ALA A 13 40.26 -12.99 30.35
C ALA A 13 38.74 -12.99 30.12
N THR A 14 38.35 -12.75 28.87
CA THR A 14 36.95 -12.67 28.49
C THR A 14 36.61 -13.73 27.46
N GLU A 15 35.43 -14.33 27.63
CA GLU A 15 34.83 -15.30 26.72
C GLU A 15 33.48 -14.73 26.29
N VAL A 16 33.31 -14.48 24.99
CA VAL A 16 32.02 -14.10 24.42
C VAL A 16 31.30 -15.38 24.01
N VAL A 17 30.10 -15.61 24.54
CA VAL A 17 29.23 -16.73 24.17
C VAL A 17 27.88 -16.16 23.73
N GLY A 18 27.70 -16.02 22.42
CA GLY A 18 26.56 -15.32 21.83
C GLY A 18 26.46 -13.90 22.37
N ARG A 19 25.28 -13.51 22.86
CA ARG A 19 25.06 -12.17 23.43
C ARG A 19 25.56 -11.99 24.87
N ARG A 20 26.37 -12.92 25.41
CA ARG A 20 26.88 -12.84 26.79
C ARG A 20 28.39 -12.67 26.80
N LEU A 21 28.86 -11.70 27.59
CA LEU A 21 30.27 -11.55 27.92
C LEU A 21 30.52 -12.18 29.27
N LYS A 22 31.23 -13.30 29.28
CA LYS A 22 31.73 -13.94 30.49
C LYS A 22 33.15 -13.45 30.75
N ILE A 23 33.41 -13.09 31.99
CA ILE A 23 34.68 -12.55 32.46
C ILE A 23 35.16 -13.45 33.57
N GLU A 24 36.37 -14.00 33.43
CA GLU A 24 37.03 -14.83 34.43
C GLU A 24 38.44 -14.32 34.63
N ASP A 25 38.85 -14.06 35.87
CA ASP A 25 40.24 -13.73 36.16
C ASP A 25 40.67 -14.22 37.54
N ASP A 26 41.95 -14.60 37.64
CA ASP A 26 42.62 -15.02 38.87
C ASP A 26 43.32 -13.81 39.48
N ILE A 27 42.81 -13.31 40.61
CA ILE A 27 43.11 -11.94 41.03
C ILE A 27 44.08 -11.93 42.21
N SER A 28 45.24 -11.30 42.00
CA SER A 28 46.18 -10.99 43.08
C SER A 28 45.69 -9.82 43.94
N ALA A 29 46.12 -9.74 45.21
CA ALA A 29 45.69 -8.69 46.14
C ALA A 29 45.93 -7.25 45.62
N GLU A 30 46.98 -7.04 44.81
CA GLU A 30 47.32 -5.73 44.24
C GLU A 30 46.37 -5.30 43.11
N ALA A 31 45.72 -6.26 42.43
CA ALA A 31 44.78 -6.03 41.33
C ALA A 31 43.31 -5.91 41.80
N LEU A 32 43.02 -6.17 43.08
CA LEU A 32 41.66 -6.19 43.61
C LEU A 32 40.96 -4.83 43.52
N GLY A 33 41.71 -3.73 43.72
CA GLY A 33 41.15 -2.37 43.64
C GLY A 33 40.71 -2.01 42.22
N SER A 34 41.51 -2.35 41.20
CA SER A 34 41.15 -2.11 39.81
C SER A 34 39.92 -2.91 39.38
N VAL A 35 39.73 -4.10 39.95
CA VAL A 35 38.55 -4.95 39.68
C VAL A 35 37.27 -4.27 40.12
N PHE A 36 37.24 -3.80 41.37
CA PHE A 36 36.08 -3.08 41.89
C PHE A 36 35.87 -1.74 41.20
N ASP A 37 36.93 -1.04 40.80
CA ASP A 37 36.81 0.16 39.97
C ASP A 37 36.18 -0.15 38.62
N THR A 38 36.56 -1.26 37.99
CA THR A 38 36.03 -1.67 36.68
C THR A 38 34.56 -2.09 36.79
N VAL A 39 34.19 -2.90 37.80
CA VAL A 39 32.79 -3.26 38.08
C VAL A 39 31.94 -2.01 38.37
N GLU A 40 32.46 -1.06 39.14
CA GLU A 40 31.80 0.21 39.42
C GLU A 40 31.62 1.05 38.15
N ASN A 41 32.60 1.05 37.23
CA ASN A 41 32.51 1.77 35.96
C ASN A 41 31.49 1.19 34.99
N ILE A 42 31.05 -0.06 35.20
CA ILE A 42 29.96 -0.67 34.44
C ILE A 42 28.66 -0.83 35.22
N ARG A 43 28.58 -0.32 36.46
CA ARG A 43 27.42 -0.44 37.35
C ARG A 43 26.08 -0.09 36.67
N GLU A 44 26.10 0.90 35.79
CA GLU A 44 24.91 1.37 35.06
C GLU A 44 24.37 0.34 34.05
N PHE A 45 25.20 -0.60 33.62
CA PHE A 45 24.84 -1.70 32.70
C PHE A 45 24.51 -3.01 33.45
N ILE A 46 24.79 -3.08 34.75
CA ILE A 46 24.76 -4.32 35.55
C ILE A 46 23.82 -4.25 36.76
N ASP A 47 23.01 -3.20 36.84
CA ASP A 47 22.14 -2.92 37.99
C ASP A 47 21.29 -4.13 38.40
N GLY A 48 21.35 -4.49 39.68
CA GLY A 48 20.56 -5.59 40.24
C GLY A 48 21.05 -6.99 39.87
N ARG A 49 22.33 -7.18 39.55
CA ARG A 49 22.92 -8.50 39.25
C ARG A 49 24.06 -8.88 40.17
N ASN A 50 24.26 -10.20 40.25
CA ASN A 50 25.22 -10.85 41.14
C ASN A 50 26.60 -10.96 40.47
N LEU A 51 27.59 -10.27 41.03
CA LEU A 51 29.00 -10.63 40.88
C LEU A 51 29.24 -11.94 41.60
N VAL A 52 29.64 -12.99 40.88
CA VAL A 52 30.00 -14.27 41.49
C VAL A 52 31.50 -14.24 41.74
N PHE A 53 31.92 -14.55 42.96
CA PHE A 53 33.34 -14.77 43.25
C PHE A 53 33.50 -16.09 43.99
N GLU A 54 34.45 -16.87 43.51
CA GLU A 54 34.83 -18.16 44.06
C GLU A 54 36.15 -18.01 44.80
N LEU A 55 36.13 -18.40 46.08
CA LEU A 55 37.27 -18.37 46.97
C LEU A 55 37.78 -19.80 47.11
N ASP A 56 38.90 -20.10 46.46
CA ASP A 56 39.51 -21.41 46.44
C ASP A 56 40.58 -21.56 47.53
N HIS A 57 40.32 -22.45 48.49
CA HIS A 57 41.27 -22.79 49.55
C HIS A 57 41.68 -24.27 49.44
N GLN A 58 42.85 -24.64 49.96
CA GLN A 58 43.32 -26.05 50.01
C GLN A 58 42.35 -27.05 50.68
N ALA A 59 41.31 -26.56 51.34
CA ALA A 59 40.32 -27.34 52.08
C ALA A 59 38.92 -27.36 51.43
N GLY A 60 38.72 -26.62 50.32
CA GLY A 60 37.45 -26.51 49.58
C GLY A 60 37.29 -25.13 48.92
N SER A 61 36.44 -25.07 47.90
CA SER A 61 36.01 -23.79 47.29
C SER A 61 34.75 -23.26 47.98
N PHE A 62 34.61 -21.94 48.00
CA PHE A 62 33.45 -21.22 48.52
C PHE A 62 32.94 -20.26 47.45
N GLU A 63 31.68 -20.40 47.04
CA GLU A 63 31.06 -19.54 46.03
C GLU A 63 30.15 -18.51 46.71
N TYR A 64 30.43 -17.24 46.47
CA TYR A 64 29.62 -16.12 46.96
C TYR A 64 29.08 -15.30 45.79
N ARG A 65 27.89 -14.74 45.99
CA ARG A 65 27.20 -13.89 45.00
C ARG A 65 26.91 -12.52 45.60
N ALA A 66 27.55 -11.48 45.10
CA ALA A 66 27.35 -10.10 45.51
C ALA A 66 26.44 -9.37 44.52
N LEU A 67 25.23 -9.02 44.95
CA LEU A 67 24.32 -8.15 44.22
C LEU A 67 24.76 -6.69 44.37
N TRP A 68 24.95 -5.98 43.25
CA TRP A 68 25.28 -4.56 43.25
C TRP A 68 24.08 -3.73 42.81
N GLU A 69 23.62 -2.81 43.67
CA GLU A 69 22.52 -1.89 43.35
C GLU A 69 23.06 -0.54 42.85
N THR A 70 22.29 0.15 42.01
CA THR A 70 22.60 1.53 41.54
C THR A 70 22.72 2.55 42.68
N SER A 71 22.19 2.27 43.88
CA SER A 71 22.41 3.08 45.09
C SER A 71 23.85 3.03 45.61
N GLY A 72 24.64 2.03 45.18
CA GLY A 72 25.95 1.70 45.73
C GLY A 72 25.92 0.68 46.88
N ASP A 73 24.74 0.16 47.22
CA ASP A 73 24.58 -0.89 48.22
C ASP A 73 24.98 -2.25 47.63
N VAL A 74 25.64 -3.08 48.43
CA VAL A 74 26.08 -4.43 48.06
C VAL A 74 25.40 -5.44 48.98
N THR A 75 24.77 -6.47 48.42
CA THR A 75 24.15 -7.57 49.19
C THR A 75 24.80 -8.90 48.85
N ILE A 76 25.22 -9.68 49.84
CA ILE A 76 25.90 -10.95 49.62
C ILE A 76 24.96 -12.13 49.90
N THR A 77 24.92 -13.07 48.97
CA THR A 77 24.23 -14.34 49.11
C THR A 77 25.24 -15.47 48.93
N ASN A 78 25.27 -16.40 49.88
CA ASN A 78 26.14 -17.57 49.81
C ASN A 78 25.44 -18.65 48.98
N SER A 79 26.10 -19.18 47.94
CA SER A 79 25.51 -20.20 47.06
C SER A 79 25.95 -21.62 47.37
N SER A 80 27.09 -21.82 48.07
CA SER A 80 27.55 -23.14 48.50
C SER A 80 27.89 -23.18 50.00
N ASP A 81 27.02 -23.83 50.77
CA ASP A 81 27.11 -23.91 52.22
C ASP A 81 28.08 -25.02 52.65
N ASN A 82 29.39 -24.74 52.56
CA ASN A 82 30.37 -25.53 53.30
C ASN A 82 30.41 -25.03 54.74
N ASP A 83 29.66 -25.73 55.61
CA ASP A 83 29.50 -25.54 57.06
C ASP A 83 30.82 -25.75 57.87
N ALA A 84 31.96 -25.59 57.19
CA ALA A 84 33.29 -25.74 57.76
C ALA A 84 33.58 -24.58 58.72
N ASP A 85 34.07 -24.95 59.90
CA ASP A 85 34.43 -24.08 61.01
C ASP A 85 35.58 -23.12 60.60
N THR A 86 35.28 -21.83 60.49
CA THR A 86 36.21 -20.80 59.98
C THR A 86 37.50 -20.73 60.80
N GLY A 87 37.42 -21.06 62.10
CA GLY A 87 38.55 -21.12 63.02
C GLY A 87 39.57 -22.23 62.73
N ARG A 88 39.22 -23.20 61.86
CA ARG A 88 40.12 -24.28 61.43
C ARG A 88 40.74 -24.04 60.06
N LEU A 89 40.11 -23.20 59.24
CA LEU A 89 40.53 -22.92 57.87
C LEU A 89 41.54 -21.78 57.82
N PHE A 90 41.35 -20.74 58.63
CA PHE A 90 42.18 -19.53 58.61
C PHE A 90 42.91 -19.35 59.94
N SER A 91 44.22 -19.14 59.88
CA SER A 91 45.06 -18.97 61.07
C SER A 91 45.21 -17.51 61.54
N GLN A 92 44.78 -16.56 60.71
CA GLN A 92 44.79 -15.12 60.99
C GLN A 92 43.40 -14.64 61.41
N ASP A 93 43.33 -13.83 62.48
CA ASP A 93 42.07 -13.28 63.03
C ASP A 93 41.32 -12.40 62.00
N ASP A 94 42.06 -11.68 61.13
CA ASP A 94 41.48 -10.78 60.13
C ASP A 94 40.74 -11.57 59.02
N ALA A 95 41.31 -12.68 58.55
CA ALA A 95 40.69 -13.57 57.58
C ALA A 95 39.45 -14.30 58.13
N GLN A 96 39.47 -14.68 59.42
CA GLN A 96 38.30 -15.25 60.09
C GLN A 96 37.14 -14.26 60.18
N THR A 97 37.45 -12.99 60.48
CA THR A 97 36.46 -11.91 60.58
C THR A 97 35.87 -11.61 59.20
N ALA A 98 36.70 -11.53 58.16
CA ALA A 98 36.25 -11.29 56.78
C ALA A 98 35.25 -12.35 56.29
N ILE A 99 35.53 -13.65 56.47
CA ILE A 99 34.57 -14.71 56.07
C ILE A 99 33.30 -14.70 56.92
N GLN A 100 33.38 -14.39 58.22
CA GLN A 100 32.17 -14.24 59.03
C GLN A 100 31.30 -13.06 58.55
N SER A 101 31.91 -11.96 58.12
CA SER A 101 31.19 -10.83 57.53
C SER A 101 30.49 -11.21 56.22
N LEU A 102 31.18 -11.96 55.34
CA LEU A 102 30.60 -12.49 54.10
C LEU A 102 29.43 -13.45 54.38
N ARG A 103 29.57 -14.37 55.35
CA ARG A 103 28.54 -15.36 55.72
C ARG A 103 27.33 -14.73 56.41
N SER A 104 27.54 -13.71 57.23
CA SER A 104 26.46 -13.05 57.99
C SER A 104 25.75 -11.96 57.19
N ASN A 105 26.13 -11.76 55.93
CA ASN A 105 25.61 -10.70 55.06
C ASN A 105 25.72 -9.31 55.71
N SER A 106 26.81 -9.07 56.44
CA SER A 106 27.08 -7.78 57.10
C SER A 106 27.83 -6.80 56.20
N VAL A 107 28.17 -7.22 54.99
CA VAL A 107 28.78 -6.37 53.96
C VAL A 107 27.67 -5.59 53.29
N SER A 108 27.75 -4.25 53.37
CA SER A 108 26.72 -3.35 52.85
C SER A 108 27.21 -2.41 51.76
N SER A 109 28.53 -2.28 51.60
CA SER A 109 29.12 -1.35 50.64
C SER A 109 30.28 -1.97 49.88
N ARG A 110 30.64 -1.34 48.75
CA ARG A 110 31.84 -1.66 47.97
C ARG A 110 33.10 -1.77 48.85
N ALA A 111 33.33 -0.77 49.69
CA ALA A 111 34.55 -0.69 50.50
C ALA A 111 34.61 -1.85 51.51
N ASP A 112 33.46 -2.20 52.10
CA ASP A 112 33.37 -3.33 53.03
C ASP A 112 33.67 -4.66 52.31
N LEU A 113 33.18 -4.84 51.08
CA LEU A 113 33.44 -6.04 50.28
C LEU A 113 34.93 -6.12 49.87
N GLU A 114 35.48 -5.01 49.41
CA GLU A 114 36.88 -4.90 49.00
C GLU A 114 37.84 -5.21 50.17
N ASP A 115 37.59 -4.65 51.35
CA ASP A 115 38.38 -4.92 52.55
C ASP A 115 38.28 -6.38 53.01
N CYS A 116 37.10 -6.99 52.91
CA CYS A 116 36.89 -8.39 53.25
C CYS A 116 37.71 -9.31 52.32
N ILE A 117 37.59 -9.14 51.00
CA ILE A 117 38.29 -9.98 50.04
C ILE A 117 39.81 -9.73 50.09
N ARG A 118 40.25 -8.46 50.23
CA ARG A 118 41.67 -8.14 50.37
C ARG A 118 42.31 -8.83 51.57
N SER A 119 41.63 -8.82 52.72
CA SER A 119 42.10 -9.50 53.93
C SER A 119 42.26 -11.03 53.73
N LEU A 120 41.46 -11.63 52.85
CA LEU A 120 41.53 -13.06 52.53
C LEU A 120 42.66 -13.40 51.57
N VAL A 121 42.88 -12.57 50.55
CA VAL A 121 43.95 -12.78 49.56
C VAL A 121 45.33 -12.46 50.16
N GLU A 122 45.47 -11.39 50.96
CA GLU A 122 46.73 -11.00 51.61
C GLU A 122 47.19 -12.02 52.67
N ALA A 123 46.25 -12.75 53.29
CA ALA A 123 46.55 -13.86 54.19
C ALA A 123 47.23 -15.06 53.46
N GLY A 124 47.33 -15.00 52.12
CA GLY A 124 48.08 -15.96 51.29
C GLY A 124 47.53 -17.39 51.34
N SER A 125 46.26 -17.55 51.74
CA SER A 125 45.63 -18.84 51.99
C SER A 125 44.58 -19.20 50.94
N ILE A 126 44.13 -18.23 50.13
CA ILE A 126 43.02 -18.36 49.19
C ILE A 126 43.41 -17.77 47.84
N ASP A 127 43.15 -18.52 46.77
CA ASP A 127 43.11 -18.00 45.40
C ASP A 127 41.67 -17.51 45.14
N CYS A 128 41.52 -16.27 44.65
CA CYS A 128 40.22 -15.67 44.40
C CYS A 128 39.99 -15.56 42.90
N GLN A 129 38.96 -16.27 42.41
CA GLN A 129 38.52 -16.18 41.04
C GLN A 129 37.23 -15.38 40.98
N PHE A 130 37.20 -14.36 40.14
CA PHE A 130 35.97 -13.61 39.89
C PHE A 130 35.34 -14.10 38.60
N GLN A 131 34.04 -14.38 38.65
CA GLN A 131 33.25 -14.69 37.48
C GLN A 131 32.12 -13.69 37.34
N TYR A 132 32.10 -13.01 36.18
CA TYR A 132 31.05 -12.05 35.87
C TYR A 132 30.44 -12.32 34.50
N VAL A 133 29.11 -12.24 34.38
CA VAL A 133 28.41 -12.45 33.11
C VAL A 133 27.54 -11.24 32.82
N VAL A 134 27.89 -10.50 31.76
CA VAL A 134 27.07 -9.43 31.19
C VAL A 134 26.17 -10.03 30.13
N ASP A 135 24.86 -9.93 30.29
CA ASP A 135 23.88 -10.30 29.25
C ASP A 135 23.58 -9.09 28.35
N GLY A 136 23.67 -9.28 27.03
CA GLY A 136 23.45 -8.23 26.05
C GLY A 136 22.06 -7.60 26.14
N SER A 137 21.05 -8.35 26.61
CA SER A 137 19.70 -7.81 26.84
C SER A 137 19.66 -6.63 27.82
N HIS A 138 20.58 -6.56 28.78
CA HIS A 138 20.66 -5.42 29.70
C HIS A 138 21.30 -4.19 29.05
N ILE A 139 22.26 -4.43 28.16
CA ILE A 139 22.85 -3.36 27.36
C ILE A 139 21.79 -2.82 26.38
N ASP A 140 20.90 -3.67 25.86
CA ASP A 140 19.76 -3.25 25.04
C ASP A 140 18.89 -2.23 25.78
N GLU A 141 18.43 -2.57 27.00
CA GLU A 141 17.60 -1.69 27.84
C GLU A 141 18.31 -0.36 28.12
N TYR A 142 19.60 -0.41 28.46
CA TYR A 142 20.39 0.79 28.70
C TYR A 142 20.47 1.66 27.44
N VAL A 143 20.89 1.10 26.30
CA VAL A 143 21.00 1.85 25.04
C VAL A 143 19.64 2.43 24.65
N GLN A 144 18.58 1.63 24.75
CA GLN A 144 17.22 2.05 24.45
C GLN A 144 16.82 3.25 25.31
N SER A 145 17.18 3.26 26.60
CA SER A 145 16.91 4.40 27.50
C SER A 145 17.64 5.68 27.11
N GLN A 146 18.76 5.57 26.39
CA GLN A 146 19.55 6.71 25.92
C GLN A 146 19.12 7.23 24.54
N LEU A 147 18.35 6.43 23.80
CA LEU A 147 17.85 6.81 22.49
C LEU A 147 16.49 7.52 22.65
N ASP A 148 16.46 8.81 22.33
CA ASP A 148 15.22 9.62 22.33
C ASP A 148 14.25 9.24 21.18
N GLN A 149 14.60 8.25 20.35
CA GLN A 149 13.88 7.89 19.14
C GLN A 149 13.15 6.55 19.27
N SER A 150 12.00 6.44 18.60
CA SER A 150 11.18 5.24 18.60
C SER A 150 11.85 4.15 17.75
N CYS A 151 12.52 3.21 18.42
CA CYS A 151 13.33 2.17 17.82
C CYS A 151 13.43 0.96 18.74
N CYS A 152 14.01 -0.14 18.26
CA CYS A 152 14.39 -1.27 19.10
C CYS A 152 15.89 -1.51 18.93
N ALA A 153 16.66 -1.35 20.01
CA ALA A 153 18.10 -1.57 20.00
C ALA A 153 18.48 -2.99 20.44
N SER A 154 19.50 -3.56 19.80
CA SER A 154 20.12 -4.82 20.23
C SER A 154 21.64 -4.75 20.13
N TYR A 155 22.32 -4.97 21.24
CA TYR A 155 23.77 -4.93 21.37
C TYR A 155 24.42 -6.31 21.19
N TYR A 156 25.51 -6.32 20.45
CA TYR A 156 26.33 -7.49 20.16
C TYR A 156 27.80 -7.16 20.38
N PHE A 157 28.51 -8.08 21.04
CA PHE A 157 29.93 -7.94 21.28
C PHE A 157 30.72 -8.25 20.01
N GLU A 158 30.30 -9.25 19.23
CA GLU A 158 30.93 -9.60 17.96
C GLU A 158 29.97 -9.59 16.77
N LYS A 159 30.52 -9.37 15.58
CA LYS A 159 29.78 -9.49 14.30
C LYS A 159 29.33 -10.93 14.03
N SER A 160 30.10 -11.90 14.49
CA SER A 160 29.83 -13.34 14.39
C SER A 160 28.51 -13.72 15.03
N ASP A 161 28.20 -13.13 16.20
CA ASP A 161 26.99 -13.42 16.94
C ASP A 161 25.74 -12.99 16.17
N VAL A 162 25.77 -11.80 15.55
CA VAL A 162 24.66 -11.34 14.68
C VAL A 162 24.49 -12.26 13.48
N ILE A 163 25.60 -12.69 12.87
CA ILE A 163 25.55 -13.60 11.72
C ILE A 163 24.97 -14.95 12.15
N SER A 164 25.40 -15.51 13.28
CA SER A 164 24.88 -16.77 13.83
C SER A 164 23.39 -16.65 14.13
N ASP A 165 22.96 -15.60 14.82
CA ASP A 165 21.55 -15.38 15.14
C ASP A 165 20.68 -15.37 13.88
N ILE A 166 21.18 -14.83 12.76
CA ILE A 166 20.43 -14.83 11.50
C ILE A 166 20.48 -16.19 10.80
N GLN A 167 21.62 -16.88 10.82
CA GLN A 167 21.78 -18.22 10.21
C GLN A 167 20.95 -19.27 10.96
N ASP A 168 20.91 -19.19 12.28
CA ASP A 168 20.21 -20.13 13.16
C ASP A 168 18.70 -19.85 13.23
N SER A 169 18.26 -18.65 12.84
CA SER A 169 16.85 -18.27 12.82
C SER A 169 16.09 -18.91 11.65
N SER A 170 14.94 -19.50 11.94
CA SER A 170 13.95 -19.84 10.92
C SER A 170 13.31 -18.58 10.31
N PHE A 171 12.68 -18.70 9.14
CA PHE A 171 12.00 -17.57 8.49
C PHE A 171 10.94 -16.89 9.38
N ALA A 172 10.24 -17.67 10.20
CA ALA A 172 9.24 -17.15 11.14
C ALA A 172 9.91 -16.32 12.25
N GLU A 173 11.05 -16.80 12.77
CA GLU A 173 11.81 -16.13 13.84
C GLU A 173 12.57 -14.89 13.34
N LEU A 174 12.91 -14.82 12.05
CA LEU A 174 13.53 -13.62 11.47
C LEU A 174 12.67 -12.38 11.69
N LYS A 175 11.34 -12.52 11.71
CA LYS A 175 10.49 -11.39 12.06
C LYS A 175 10.75 -10.92 13.49
N ASP A 176 10.83 -11.82 14.45
CA ASP A 176 11.08 -11.47 15.86
C ASP A 176 12.45 -10.81 16.06
N VAL A 177 13.44 -11.18 15.23
CA VAL A 177 14.78 -10.58 15.26
C VAL A 177 14.80 -9.16 14.68
N PHE A 178 14.12 -8.93 13.56
CA PHE A 178 14.24 -7.69 12.78
C PHE A 178 13.12 -6.69 12.99
N TYR A 179 11.90 -7.17 13.23
CA TYR A 179 10.74 -6.31 13.32
C TYR A 179 10.72 -5.52 14.63
N CYS A 180 10.30 -4.26 14.54
CA CYS A 180 10.10 -3.40 15.70
C CYS A 180 8.76 -2.66 15.56
N ASP A 181 7.84 -2.91 16.49
CA ASP A 181 6.55 -2.19 16.53
C ASP A 181 6.74 -0.69 16.76
N GLU A 182 7.81 -0.32 17.48
CA GLU A 182 8.11 1.05 17.88
C GLU A 182 8.84 1.85 16.80
N GLY A 183 9.18 1.25 15.65
CA GLY A 183 9.80 1.96 14.53
C GLY A 183 10.93 1.16 13.88
N LYS A 184 12.13 1.74 13.87
CA LYS A 184 13.29 1.13 13.19
C LYS A 184 14.06 0.18 14.11
N ARG A 185 14.72 -0.80 13.51
CA ARG A 185 15.58 -1.75 14.24
C ARG A 185 17.03 -1.30 14.19
N LEU A 186 17.68 -1.27 15.35
CA LEU A 186 19.07 -0.86 15.49
C LEU A 186 19.90 -1.98 16.11
N PHE A 187 20.90 -2.46 15.38
CA PHE A 187 21.89 -3.40 15.86
C PHE A 187 23.17 -2.64 16.17
N ILE A 188 23.65 -2.75 17.41
CA ILE A 188 24.87 -2.11 17.85
C ILE A 188 25.92 -3.20 17.99
N ILE A 189 26.94 -3.13 17.15
CA ILE A 189 27.97 -4.17 17.07
C ILE A 189 29.29 -3.51 17.41
N ARG A 190 29.91 -3.93 18.51
CA ARG A 190 31.17 -3.31 18.96
C ARG A 190 32.28 -3.43 17.92
N ASN A 191 32.49 -4.63 17.40
CA ASN A 191 33.61 -4.92 16.51
C ASN A 191 33.28 -4.62 15.03
N LEU A 192 32.58 -3.50 14.78
CA LEU A 192 32.12 -3.10 13.46
C LEU A 192 32.86 -1.85 12.98
N ASP A 193 33.64 -1.98 11.90
CA ASP A 193 34.48 -0.87 11.42
C ASP A 193 33.68 0.33 10.87
N GLN A 194 32.49 0.08 10.31
CA GLN A 194 31.69 1.09 9.62
C GLN A 194 30.20 0.83 9.80
N ALA A 195 29.43 1.90 9.98
CA ALA A 195 27.98 1.82 10.01
C ALA A 195 27.43 1.33 8.66
N VAL A 196 26.49 0.41 8.72
CA VAL A 196 25.78 -0.17 7.57
C VAL A 196 24.30 0.00 7.85
N SER A 197 23.55 0.66 6.98
CA SER A 197 22.12 0.86 7.23
C SER A 197 21.29 0.68 5.97
N GLY A 198 20.03 0.36 6.21
CA GLY A 198 18.96 0.32 5.24
C GLY A 198 17.88 1.36 5.56
N PRO A 199 16.68 1.19 4.99
CA PRO A 199 15.53 2.02 5.35
C PRO A 199 14.99 1.72 6.76
N GLU A 200 14.93 0.43 7.14
CA GLU A 200 14.30 -0.04 8.40
C GLU A 200 15.29 -0.57 9.43
N VAL A 201 16.40 -1.15 8.97
CA VAL A 201 17.39 -1.81 9.82
C VAL A 201 18.74 -1.10 9.71
N GLY A 202 19.35 -0.80 10.85
CA GLY A 202 20.68 -0.18 10.96
C GLY A 202 21.64 -1.02 11.78
N TYR A 203 22.90 -1.07 11.37
CA TYR A 203 24.02 -1.72 12.06
C TYR A 203 25.09 -0.67 12.32
N PHE A 204 25.36 -0.37 13.59
CA PHE A 204 26.22 0.74 13.98
C PHE A 204 27.26 0.30 15.01
N PRO A 205 28.52 0.76 14.90
CA PRO A 205 29.42 0.69 16.04
C PRO A 205 28.99 1.65 17.16
N PRO A 206 29.29 1.34 18.42
CA PRO A 206 28.95 2.20 19.56
C PRO A 206 29.46 3.63 19.40
N GLU A 207 30.67 3.80 18.84
CA GLU A 207 31.33 5.07 18.54
C GLU A 207 30.46 6.03 17.71
N ARG A 208 29.62 5.47 16.83
CA ARG A 208 28.81 6.23 15.87
C ARG A 208 27.39 6.55 16.32
N LEU A 209 27.01 6.15 17.53
CA LEU A 209 25.68 6.44 18.07
C LEU A 209 25.42 7.93 18.34
N GLY A 210 26.48 8.75 18.43
CA GLY A 210 26.38 10.21 18.52
C GLY A 210 26.61 10.95 17.20
N GLU A 211 26.84 10.23 16.10
CA GLU A 211 27.19 10.81 14.81
C GLU A 211 25.95 11.14 13.96
N PRO A 212 26.06 12.10 13.01
CA PRO A 212 24.96 12.46 12.10
C PRO A 212 24.46 11.29 11.24
N ASP A 213 25.26 10.22 11.10
CA ASP A 213 24.87 9.00 10.40
C ASP A 213 23.63 8.35 11.05
N LEU A 214 23.56 8.29 12.39
CA LEU A 214 22.42 7.73 13.12
C LEU A 214 21.17 8.60 12.93
N GLU A 215 21.33 9.92 13.02
CA GLU A 215 20.22 10.86 12.79
C GLU A 215 19.67 10.72 11.36
N SER A 216 20.57 10.59 10.38
CA SER A 216 20.20 10.36 8.98
C SER A 216 19.43 9.06 8.77
N PHE A 217 19.77 8.00 9.51
CA PHE A 217 19.07 6.72 9.45
C PHE A 217 17.62 6.87 9.91
N PHE A 218 17.40 7.53 11.05
CA PHE A 218 16.04 7.72 11.56
C PHE A 218 15.19 8.70 10.75
N GLN A 219 15.79 9.72 10.14
CA GLN A 219 15.07 10.68 9.29
C GLN A 219 14.59 10.11 7.95
N ARG A 220 15.06 8.91 7.55
CA ARG A 220 14.60 8.28 6.29
C ARG A 220 13.15 7.84 6.39
N ASP A 221 12.38 8.18 5.37
CA ASP A 221 11.00 7.74 5.24
C ASP A 221 10.89 6.21 5.15
N SER A 222 10.00 5.63 5.95
CA SER A 222 9.58 4.24 5.81
C SER A 222 8.43 4.15 4.81
N TYR A 223 8.65 3.45 3.70
CA TYR A 223 7.58 3.07 2.77
C TYR A 223 7.09 1.64 3.00
N ILE A 224 7.69 0.93 3.97
CA ILE A 224 7.45 -0.49 4.17
C ILE A 224 6.08 -0.75 4.77
N SER A 225 5.58 0.11 5.66
CA SER A 225 4.21 -0.01 6.18
C SER A 225 3.16 0.06 5.07
N ASP A 226 3.29 1.01 4.15
CA ASP A 226 2.43 1.13 2.97
C ASP A 226 2.53 -0.10 2.07
N GLN A 227 3.75 -0.58 1.82
CA GLN A 227 3.99 -1.78 1.01
C GLN A 227 3.37 -3.02 1.65
N TYR A 228 3.54 -3.19 2.97
CA TYR A 228 2.97 -4.27 3.77
C TYR A 228 1.44 -4.32 3.65
N GLN A 229 0.78 -3.16 3.78
CA GLN A 229 -0.68 -3.07 3.61
C GLN A 229 -1.14 -3.38 2.19
N ARG A 230 -0.35 -3.01 1.17
CA ARG A 230 -0.66 -3.35 -0.23
C ARG A 230 -0.53 -4.86 -0.46
N ILE A 231 0.53 -5.49 0.04
CA ILE A 231 0.72 -6.95 -0.06
C ILE A 231 -0.42 -7.69 0.63
N ARG A 232 -0.79 -7.26 1.85
CA ARG A 232 -1.92 -7.85 2.62
C ARG A 232 -3.24 -7.87 1.85
N ARG A 233 -3.48 -6.86 1.01
CA ARG A 233 -4.71 -6.76 0.21
C ARG A 233 -4.70 -7.67 -1.02
N GLU A 234 -3.52 -7.95 -1.58
CA GLU A 234 -3.37 -8.60 -2.88
C GLU A 234 -2.98 -10.09 -2.79
N CYS A 235 -2.52 -10.53 -1.61
CA CYS A 235 -1.98 -11.86 -1.37
C CYS A 235 -2.59 -12.48 -0.11
N ALA A 236 -2.93 -13.77 -0.17
CA ALA A 236 -3.37 -14.55 0.97
C ALA A 236 -2.20 -15.39 1.51
N ILE A 237 -1.47 -14.85 2.47
CA ILE A 237 -0.32 -15.50 3.11
C ILE A 237 -0.77 -15.96 4.51
N ASP A 238 -0.62 -17.24 4.82
CA ASP A 238 -0.89 -17.78 6.15
C ASP A 238 0.05 -17.12 7.17
N HIS A 239 -0.46 -16.80 8.37
CA HIS A 239 0.30 -16.13 9.42
C HIS A 239 0.99 -14.83 8.97
N PHE A 240 0.38 -14.07 8.04
CA PHE A 240 0.96 -12.84 7.50
C PHE A 240 1.41 -11.83 8.56
N ASP A 241 0.61 -11.65 9.61
CA ASP A 241 0.91 -10.74 10.71
C ASP A 241 2.00 -11.28 11.66
N ASP A 242 2.34 -12.56 11.59
CA ASP A 242 3.29 -13.20 12.51
C ASP A 242 4.63 -13.56 11.83
N GLN A 243 4.64 -13.82 10.52
CA GLN A 243 5.80 -14.40 9.83
C GLN A 243 6.30 -13.60 8.62
N TYR A 244 5.48 -12.73 8.06
CA TYR A 244 5.84 -12.04 6.81
C TYR A 244 6.51 -10.68 7.08
N LEU A 245 7.66 -10.42 6.45
CA LEU A 245 8.15 -9.06 6.19
C LEU A 245 8.43 -8.87 4.70
N PRO A 246 8.26 -7.65 4.16
CA PRO A 246 8.61 -7.37 2.77
C PRO A 246 10.13 -7.50 2.53
N PRO A 247 10.56 -7.89 1.31
CA PRO A 247 11.98 -8.06 0.97
C PRO A 247 12.86 -6.84 1.23
N ASP A 248 12.30 -5.63 1.14
CA ASP A 248 13.06 -4.40 1.33
C ASP A 248 13.25 -4.03 2.82
N TYR A 249 12.65 -4.77 3.76
CA TYR A 249 12.88 -4.58 5.20
C TYR A 249 14.35 -4.81 5.57
N THR A 250 14.99 -5.84 4.99
CA THR A 250 16.41 -6.19 5.22
C THR A 250 17.35 -5.62 4.16
N LYS A 251 16.87 -4.68 3.33
CA LYS A 251 17.69 -4.05 2.29
C LYS A 251 18.76 -3.17 2.91
N LEU A 252 19.98 -3.28 2.40
CA LEU A 252 21.11 -2.44 2.78
C LEU A 252 21.42 -1.43 1.68
N ASP A 253 21.82 -0.22 2.08
CA ASP A 253 22.21 0.82 1.12
C ASP A 253 23.40 0.38 0.26
N SER A 254 23.40 0.78 -1.00
CA SER A 254 24.48 0.50 -1.95
C SER A 254 25.77 1.27 -1.62
N SER A 255 25.70 2.33 -0.80
CA SER A 255 26.86 3.09 -0.32
C SER A 255 27.70 2.33 0.71
N SER A 256 27.13 1.34 1.40
CA SER A 256 27.85 0.52 2.37
C SER A 256 28.67 -0.55 1.65
N GLN A 257 29.93 -0.24 1.34
CA GLN A 257 30.89 -1.15 0.67
C GLN A 257 31.72 -2.00 1.64
N SER A 258 31.33 -2.10 2.92
CA SER A 258 32.07 -2.90 3.89
C SER A 258 31.92 -4.41 3.60
N GLU A 259 32.93 -5.19 4.00
CA GLU A 259 32.90 -6.65 3.91
C GLU A 259 31.69 -7.22 4.67
N PHE A 260 31.38 -6.64 5.83
CA PHE A 260 30.19 -6.98 6.62
C PHE A 260 28.88 -6.74 5.86
N ALA A 261 28.74 -5.62 5.15
CA ALA A 261 27.57 -5.36 4.32
C ALA A 261 27.43 -6.38 3.19
N ALA A 262 28.54 -6.83 2.59
CA ALA A 262 28.52 -7.88 1.57
C ALA A 262 28.08 -9.24 2.16
N GLN A 263 28.59 -9.60 3.35
CA GLN A 263 28.18 -10.80 4.07
C GLN A 263 26.68 -10.79 4.39
N LEU A 264 26.16 -9.69 4.96
CA LEU A 264 24.72 -9.55 5.24
C LEU A 264 23.86 -9.63 3.97
N ARG A 265 24.27 -9.00 2.86
CA ARG A 265 23.53 -9.10 1.59
C ARG A 265 23.45 -10.55 1.09
N SER A 266 24.54 -11.30 1.19
CA SER A 266 24.59 -12.71 0.82
C SER A 266 23.64 -13.55 1.69
N LEU A 267 23.65 -13.28 2.99
CA LEU A 267 22.90 -14.03 3.98
C LEU A 267 21.39 -13.71 3.95
N PHE A 268 20.98 -12.48 3.63
CA PHE A 268 19.57 -12.13 3.42
C PHE A 268 19.04 -12.46 2.02
N ARG A 269 19.90 -12.82 1.07
CA ARG A 269 19.48 -13.08 -0.32
C ARG A 269 18.35 -14.13 -0.42
N PRO A 270 18.45 -15.32 0.21
CA PRO A 270 17.39 -16.33 0.20
C PRO A 270 16.10 -15.82 0.85
N TYR A 271 16.22 -15.09 1.96
CA TYR A 271 15.09 -14.49 2.65
C TYR A 271 14.33 -13.48 1.79
N ARG A 272 15.06 -12.57 1.14
CA ARG A 272 14.49 -11.55 0.24
C ARG A 272 13.78 -12.21 -0.93
N LEU A 273 14.39 -13.25 -1.51
CA LEU A 273 13.80 -14.03 -2.58
C LEU A 273 12.50 -14.72 -2.14
N ALA A 274 12.54 -15.46 -1.02
CA ALA A 274 11.38 -16.14 -0.45
C ALA A 274 10.24 -15.15 -0.14
N SER A 275 10.53 -14.08 0.60
CA SER A 275 9.57 -13.03 0.95
C SER A 275 8.97 -12.36 -0.29
N GLY A 276 9.77 -12.20 -1.35
CA GLY A 276 9.31 -11.65 -2.63
C GLY A 276 8.35 -12.61 -3.34
N ILE A 277 8.69 -13.90 -3.38
CA ILE A 277 7.85 -14.95 -3.98
C ILE A 277 6.51 -15.06 -3.25
N LEU A 278 6.53 -15.10 -1.91
CA LEU A 278 5.32 -15.06 -1.09
C LEU A 278 4.49 -13.81 -1.41
N GLY A 279 5.15 -12.66 -1.50
CA GLY A 279 4.52 -11.38 -1.78
C GLY A 279 4.01 -11.21 -3.22
N VAL A 280 4.36 -12.05 -4.19
CA VAL A 280 3.75 -12.03 -5.54
C VAL A 280 2.76 -13.18 -5.77
N SER A 281 2.73 -14.16 -4.88
CA SER A 281 1.84 -15.31 -4.95
C SER A 281 0.40 -14.93 -4.63
N ASN A 282 -0.57 -15.66 -5.19
CA ASN A 282 -1.98 -15.46 -4.82
C ASN A 282 -2.25 -16.01 -3.43
N VAL A 283 -1.72 -17.21 -3.17
CA VAL A 283 -1.87 -17.93 -1.92
C VAL A 283 -0.52 -18.51 -1.54
N SER A 284 -0.15 -18.33 -0.27
CA SER A 284 1.02 -18.96 0.34
C SER A 284 0.59 -19.61 1.64
N ARG A 285 0.73 -20.94 1.73
CA ARG A 285 0.33 -21.72 2.90
C ARG A 285 1.54 -22.28 3.61
N VAL A 286 1.56 -22.18 4.93
CA VAL A 286 2.60 -22.81 5.74
C VAL A 286 2.39 -24.33 5.72
N THR A 287 3.46 -25.07 5.48
CA THR A 287 3.53 -26.54 5.59
C THR A 287 4.47 -26.92 6.74
N ASP A 288 4.57 -28.21 7.06
CA ASP A 288 5.45 -28.68 8.13
C ASP A 288 6.93 -28.34 7.87
N ASP A 289 7.33 -28.29 6.60
CA ASP A 289 8.72 -28.12 6.17
C ASP A 289 8.99 -26.77 5.44
N GLY A 290 7.98 -25.91 5.24
CA GLY A 290 8.16 -24.65 4.50
C GLY A 290 6.87 -23.96 4.06
N TRP A 291 6.80 -23.51 2.80
CA TRP A 291 5.60 -22.89 2.22
C TRP A 291 5.19 -23.51 0.90
N GLN A 292 3.91 -23.82 0.78
CA GLN A 292 3.29 -24.09 -0.50
C GLN A 292 2.80 -22.77 -1.11
N VAL A 293 3.35 -22.41 -2.26
CA VAL A 293 2.97 -21.19 -2.98
C VAL A 293 2.19 -21.50 -4.24
N ARG A 294 1.20 -20.65 -4.52
CA ARG A 294 0.38 -20.74 -5.73
C ARG A 294 0.26 -19.40 -6.42
N ILE A 295 0.71 -19.35 -7.67
CA ILE A 295 0.59 -18.19 -8.56
C ILE A 295 -0.41 -18.55 -9.68
N ASN A 296 -1.56 -17.88 -9.66
CA ASN A 296 -2.65 -18.03 -10.63
C ASN A 296 -2.60 -16.86 -11.62
N GLY A 297 -2.32 -17.18 -12.88
CA GLY A 297 -2.41 -16.26 -14.01
C GLY A 297 -3.08 -16.93 -15.21
N ARG A 298 -2.43 -16.89 -16.38
CA ARG A 298 -2.88 -17.62 -17.57
C ARG A 298 -2.65 -19.13 -17.44
N ARG A 299 -1.65 -19.51 -16.67
CA ARG A 299 -1.44 -20.87 -16.15
C ARG A 299 -1.31 -20.79 -14.62
N VAL A 300 -1.05 -21.93 -14.00
CA VAL A 300 -0.84 -22.03 -12.56
C VAL A 300 0.59 -22.49 -12.32
N ILE A 301 1.31 -21.78 -11.44
CA ILE A 301 2.54 -22.25 -10.81
C ILE A 301 2.15 -22.68 -9.39
N GLU A 302 2.47 -23.91 -9.04
CA GLU A 302 2.35 -24.47 -7.70
C GLU A 302 3.69 -25.07 -7.33
N SER A 303 4.27 -24.60 -6.23
CA SER A 303 5.61 -24.99 -5.79
C SER A 303 5.66 -25.07 -4.27
N ASP A 304 6.39 -26.04 -3.76
CA ASP A 304 6.73 -26.14 -2.35
C ASP A 304 8.13 -25.57 -2.15
N LEU A 305 8.23 -24.53 -1.34
CA LEU A 305 9.45 -23.78 -1.04
C LEU A 305 9.91 -24.16 0.36
N ILE A 306 11.17 -24.55 0.46
CA ILE A 306 11.81 -24.91 1.72
C ILE A 306 12.98 -23.96 1.94
N LEU A 307 13.02 -23.32 3.10
CA LEU A 307 14.16 -22.51 3.52
C LEU A 307 14.97 -23.32 4.53
N ASN A 308 16.11 -23.83 4.10
CA ASN A 308 17.02 -24.60 4.94
C ASN A 308 18.07 -23.67 5.55
N SER A 309 18.51 -24.00 6.76
CA SER A 309 19.73 -23.44 7.34
C SER A 309 20.83 -24.48 7.21
N GLU A 310 21.85 -24.16 6.41
CA GLU A 310 23.06 -24.97 6.24
C GLU A 310 24.27 -24.28 6.89
N GLU A 311 25.38 -25.00 7.05
CA GLU A 311 26.63 -24.45 7.65
C GLU A 311 27.15 -23.19 6.94
N GLU A 312 26.81 -22.98 5.66
CA GLU A 312 27.19 -21.81 4.86
C GLU A 312 26.13 -20.69 4.83
N GLY A 313 24.96 -20.90 5.46
CA GLY A 313 23.88 -19.92 5.58
C GLY A 313 22.51 -20.45 5.14
N LEU A 314 21.56 -19.53 4.97
CA LEU A 314 20.21 -19.86 4.50
C LEU A 314 20.26 -20.27 3.02
N THR A 315 19.52 -21.30 2.65
CA THR A 315 19.31 -21.72 1.25
C THR A 315 17.81 -21.85 0.98
N LEU A 316 17.38 -21.44 -0.22
CA LEU A 316 15.99 -21.57 -0.65
C LEU A 316 15.92 -22.64 -1.74
N GLU A 317 15.16 -23.69 -1.48
CA GLU A 317 14.97 -24.82 -2.38
C GLU A 317 13.51 -24.93 -2.83
N GLU A 318 13.31 -25.48 -4.02
CA GLU A 318 11.99 -25.88 -4.53
C GLU A 318 11.96 -27.40 -4.57
N SER A 319 11.07 -28.06 -3.81
CA SER A 319 11.11 -29.52 -3.56
C SER A 319 11.06 -30.41 -4.82
N ALA A 320 10.70 -29.86 -5.98
CA ALA A 320 10.61 -30.58 -7.26
C ALA A 320 11.78 -30.28 -8.22
N VAL A 321 12.74 -29.43 -7.84
CA VAL A 321 13.83 -28.96 -8.71
C VAL A 321 15.15 -28.98 -7.92
N ASP A 322 16.05 -29.87 -8.32
CA ASP A 322 17.27 -30.23 -7.55
C ASP A 322 18.24 -29.04 -7.27
N ASP A 323 18.19 -27.92 -8.01
CA ASP A 323 19.16 -26.79 -7.85
C ASP A 323 18.57 -25.40 -8.18
N GLY A 324 17.24 -25.30 -8.32
CA GLY A 324 16.66 -24.21 -9.11
C GLY A 324 16.69 -22.79 -8.50
N LEU A 325 16.71 -22.68 -7.17
CA LEU A 325 16.62 -21.40 -6.44
C LEU A 325 17.87 -21.10 -5.59
N ALA A 326 18.61 -22.14 -5.18
CA ALA A 326 19.85 -22.01 -4.41
C ALA A 326 20.95 -21.26 -5.20
N ASP A 327 20.98 -21.45 -6.52
CA ASP A 327 21.96 -20.85 -7.43
C ASP A 327 21.60 -19.44 -7.92
N ALA A 328 20.48 -18.84 -7.47
CA ALA A 328 20.10 -17.50 -7.91
C ALA A 328 21.15 -16.46 -7.48
N ASP A 329 21.86 -15.88 -8.46
CA ASP A 329 22.88 -14.88 -8.20
C ASP A 329 22.29 -13.56 -7.65
N GLN A 330 23.16 -12.70 -7.11
CA GLN A 330 22.73 -11.42 -6.53
C GLN A 330 22.00 -10.54 -7.55
N GLU A 331 22.43 -10.55 -8.82
CA GLU A 331 21.86 -9.72 -9.88
C GLU A 331 20.42 -10.14 -10.20
N THR A 332 20.16 -11.44 -10.27
CA THR A 332 18.84 -12.03 -10.47
C THR A 332 17.91 -11.66 -9.33
N VAL A 333 18.38 -11.78 -8.08
CA VAL A 333 17.59 -11.42 -6.90
C VAL A 333 17.28 -9.92 -6.88
N GLU A 334 18.26 -9.05 -7.12
CA GLU A 334 17.98 -7.61 -7.18
C GLU A 334 17.01 -7.27 -8.33
N THR A 335 17.14 -7.90 -9.49
CA THR A 335 16.21 -7.71 -10.62
C THR A 335 14.79 -8.11 -10.23
N PHE A 336 14.64 -9.23 -9.51
CA PHE A 336 13.35 -9.67 -8.99
C PHE A 336 12.78 -8.66 -7.98
N ILE A 337 13.59 -8.17 -7.03
CA ILE A 337 13.15 -7.22 -6.02
C ILE A 337 12.83 -5.85 -6.63
N GLU A 338 13.54 -5.40 -7.66
CA GLU A 338 13.18 -4.20 -8.41
C GLU A 338 11.81 -4.34 -9.09
N LEU A 339 11.53 -5.50 -9.69
CA LEU A 339 10.22 -5.79 -10.26
C LEU A 339 9.14 -5.85 -9.18
N PHE A 340 9.42 -6.48 -8.04
CA PHE A 340 8.54 -6.51 -6.87
C PHE A 340 8.18 -5.09 -6.39
N ASN A 341 9.18 -4.23 -6.20
CA ASN A 341 8.97 -2.85 -5.80
C ASN A 341 8.18 -2.06 -6.85
N TRP A 342 8.43 -2.31 -8.13
CA TRP A 342 7.64 -1.72 -9.21
C TRP A 342 6.16 -2.15 -9.14
N ILE A 343 5.88 -3.45 -8.92
CA ILE A 343 4.51 -3.97 -8.75
C ILE A 343 3.79 -3.23 -7.62
N TYR A 344 4.48 -3.05 -6.49
CA TYR A 344 3.88 -2.46 -5.29
C TYR A 344 3.94 -0.93 -5.21
N SER A 345 4.58 -0.23 -6.14
CA SER A 345 4.71 1.23 -6.10
C SER A 345 3.42 2.01 -6.43
N SER A 346 2.61 1.55 -7.38
CA SER A 346 1.29 2.13 -7.71
C SER A 346 0.45 1.21 -8.58
N ARG A 347 -0.89 1.40 -8.62
CA ARG A 347 -1.84 0.52 -9.34
C ARG A 347 -1.57 -0.97 -9.07
N THR A 348 -1.34 -1.29 -7.80
CA THR A 348 -0.81 -2.59 -7.38
C THR A 348 -1.65 -3.75 -7.91
N THR A 349 -2.98 -3.70 -7.77
CA THR A 349 -3.91 -4.71 -8.26
C THR A 349 -3.71 -5.03 -9.75
N ASP A 350 -3.55 -3.99 -10.57
CA ASP A 350 -3.37 -4.15 -12.01
C ASP A 350 -1.98 -4.74 -12.31
N ARG A 351 -0.93 -4.18 -11.70
CA ARG A 351 0.45 -4.62 -11.95
C ARG A 351 0.71 -6.03 -11.49
N ILE A 352 0.23 -6.42 -10.32
CA ILE A 352 0.40 -7.79 -9.82
C ILE A 352 -0.41 -8.77 -10.66
N SER A 353 -1.58 -8.38 -11.15
CA SER A 353 -2.38 -9.19 -12.09
C SER A 353 -1.65 -9.42 -13.42
N VAL A 354 -1.07 -8.36 -14.01
CA VAL A 354 -0.24 -8.48 -15.22
C VAL A 354 1.00 -9.34 -14.95
N PHE A 355 1.69 -9.12 -13.84
CA PHE A 355 2.84 -9.93 -13.43
C PHE A 355 2.49 -11.42 -13.38
N ARG A 356 1.48 -11.81 -12.60
CA ARG A 356 1.06 -13.21 -12.44
C ARG A 356 0.68 -13.83 -13.79
N ASN A 357 0.00 -13.08 -14.66
CA ASN A 357 -0.37 -13.55 -15.99
C ASN A 357 0.83 -13.82 -16.90
N ILE A 358 1.83 -12.93 -16.90
CA ILE A 358 3.03 -13.10 -17.73
C ILE A 358 3.97 -14.14 -17.13
N ALA A 359 4.26 -14.08 -15.84
CA ALA A 359 5.14 -15.03 -15.15
C ALA A 359 4.70 -16.49 -15.37
N THR A 360 3.39 -16.76 -15.26
CA THR A 360 2.83 -18.11 -15.48
C THR A 360 2.81 -18.55 -16.95
N LEU A 361 3.08 -17.67 -17.92
CA LEU A 361 3.30 -18.06 -19.31
C LEU A 361 4.73 -18.50 -19.57
N TYR A 362 5.69 -17.89 -18.88
CA TYR A 362 7.12 -18.18 -19.00
C TYR A 362 7.49 -19.51 -18.33
N SER A 363 6.96 -19.76 -17.13
CA SER A 363 7.30 -20.96 -16.36
C SER A 363 6.08 -21.61 -15.71
N THR A 364 6.23 -22.89 -15.37
CA THR A 364 5.30 -23.65 -14.52
C THR A 364 5.87 -23.91 -13.12
N THR A 365 7.12 -23.54 -12.87
CA THR A 365 7.82 -23.64 -11.57
C THR A 365 8.30 -22.26 -11.12
N VAL A 366 8.48 -22.09 -9.81
CA VAL A 366 9.00 -20.83 -9.26
C VAL A 366 10.46 -20.63 -9.67
N SER A 367 11.30 -21.66 -9.64
CA SER A 367 12.68 -21.58 -10.11
C SER A 367 12.77 -21.05 -11.55
N GLY A 368 12.01 -21.63 -12.49
CA GLY A 368 12.03 -21.17 -13.88
C GLY A 368 11.51 -19.74 -14.06
N MET A 369 10.59 -19.28 -13.19
CA MET A 369 10.14 -17.89 -13.16
C MET A 369 11.27 -16.96 -12.71
N ILE A 370 12.05 -17.36 -11.71
CA ILE A 370 13.19 -16.57 -11.21
C ILE A 370 14.33 -16.54 -12.23
N THR A 371 14.64 -17.65 -12.90
CA THR A 371 15.66 -17.70 -13.96
C THR A 371 15.34 -16.74 -15.11
N GLU A 372 14.07 -16.62 -15.49
CA GLU A 372 13.62 -15.77 -16.61
C GLU A 372 13.17 -14.37 -16.14
N ILE A 373 13.55 -13.94 -14.94
CA ILE A 373 12.94 -12.75 -14.33
C ILE A 373 13.23 -11.45 -15.08
N GLY A 374 14.36 -11.35 -15.77
CA GLY A 374 14.70 -10.22 -16.63
C GLY A 374 13.68 -10.06 -17.77
N ASP A 375 13.48 -11.13 -18.54
CA ASP A 375 12.55 -11.16 -19.68
C ASP A 375 11.09 -11.01 -19.22
N ILE A 376 10.73 -11.61 -18.08
CA ILE A 376 9.42 -11.43 -17.45
C ILE A 376 9.24 -9.96 -17.07
N GLY A 377 10.24 -9.33 -16.44
CA GLY A 377 10.19 -7.94 -16.02
C GLY A 377 9.98 -6.96 -17.18
N GLU A 378 10.69 -7.14 -18.29
CA GLU A 378 10.48 -6.36 -19.51
C GLU A 378 9.08 -6.58 -20.09
N SER A 379 8.65 -7.84 -20.18
CA SER A 379 7.35 -8.21 -20.72
C SER A 379 6.19 -7.68 -19.87
N VAL A 380 6.31 -7.72 -18.54
CA VAL A 380 5.32 -7.20 -17.60
C VAL A 380 5.18 -5.70 -17.74
N ARG A 381 6.30 -4.95 -17.78
CA ARG A 381 6.26 -3.49 -17.96
C ARG A 381 5.65 -3.12 -19.31
N SER A 382 6.05 -3.77 -20.39
CA SER A 382 5.50 -3.54 -21.73
C SER A 382 4.00 -3.88 -21.81
N ASN A 383 3.58 -5.05 -21.31
CA ASN A 383 2.17 -5.44 -21.29
C ASN A 383 1.32 -4.51 -20.43
N PHE A 384 1.87 -4.01 -19.33
CA PHE A 384 1.18 -3.03 -18.49
C PHE A 384 1.01 -1.69 -19.22
N GLU A 385 2.01 -1.21 -19.96
CA GLU A 385 1.87 -0.03 -20.82
C GLU A 385 0.79 -0.23 -21.90
N PHE A 386 0.74 -1.40 -22.53
CA PHE A 386 -0.32 -1.73 -23.47
C PHE A 386 -1.69 -1.79 -22.80
N TYR A 387 -1.81 -2.41 -21.62
CA TYR A 387 -3.04 -2.45 -20.84
C TYR A 387 -3.55 -1.04 -20.49
N ILE A 388 -2.64 -0.14 -20.08
CA ILE A 388 -2.97 1.27 -19.86
C ILE A 388 -3.45 1.91 -21.15
N ARG A 389 -2.73 1.71 -22.26
CA ARG A 389 -3.09 2.34 -23.54
C ARG A 389 -4.44 1.84 -24.08
N ASP A 390 -4.69 0.54 -24.01
CA ASP A 390 -5.97 -0.08 -24.40
C ASP A 390 -7.13 0.47 -23.57
N SER A 391 -6.93 0.62 -22.24
CA SER A 391 -7.94 1.25 -21.38
C SER A 391 -8.21 2.73 -21.71
N ILE A 392 -7.20 3.46 -22.21
CA ILE A 392 -7.36 4.85 -22.66
C ILE A 392 -8.02 4.90 -24.04
N GLU A 393 -7.64 4.01 -24.96
CA GLU A 393 -8.25 3.88 -26.28
C GLU A 393 -9.75 3.54 -26.16
N GLU A 394 -10.12 2.58 -25.31
CA GLU A 394 -11.52 2.24 -25.02
C GLU A 394 -12.28 3.44 -24.44
N PHE A 395 -11.67 4.20 -23.52
CA PHE A 395 -12.27 5.43 -22.99
C PHE A 395 -12.51 6.48 -24.08
N VAL A 396 -11.53 6.69 -24.97
CA VAL A 396 -11.63 7.64 -26.08
C VAL A 396 -12.67 7.21 -27.11
N GLU A 397 -12.74 5.91 -27.43
CA GLU A 397 -13.73 5.34 -28.34
C GLU A 397 -15.15 5.54 -27.80
N VAL A 398 -15.37 5.23 -26.52
CA VAL A 398 -16.66 5.48 -25.84
C VAL A 398 -17.03 6.97 -25.88
N GLN A 399 -16.07 7.87 -25.64
CA GLN A 399 -16.32 9.31 -25.71
C GLN A 399 -16.66 9.78 -27.14
N GLN A 400 -15.98 9.24 -28.15
CA GLN A 400 -16.22 9.56 -29.55
C GLN A 400 -17.60 9.06 -30.00
N ASP A 401 -17.97 7.83 -29.64
CA ASP A 401 -19.28 7.24 -29.94
C ASP A 401 -20.43 8.05 -29.34
N VAL A 402 -20.28 8.49 -28.07
CA VAL A 402 -21.27 9.36 -27.44
C VAL A 402 -21.36 10.70 -28.18
N THR A 403 -20.23 11.30 -28.54
CA THR A 403 -20.22 12.59 -29.26
C THR A 403 -20.84 12.47 -30.65
N GLU A 404 -20.54 11.41 -31.39
CA GLU A 404 -21.10 11.16 -32.72
C GLU A 404 -22.61 10.89 -32.66
N TYR A 405 -23.05 10.08 -31.71
CA TYR A 405 -24.48 9.82 -31.48
C TYR A 405 -25.24 11.12 -31.17
N VAL A 406 -24.70 11.95 -30.28
CA VAL A 406 -25.28 13.26 -29.94
C VAL A 406 -25.39 14.15 -31.17
N PHE A 407 -24.32 14.27 -31.94
CA PHE A 407 -24.30 15.12 -33.13
C PHE A 407 -25.28 14.64 -34.22
N ASN A 408 -25.39 13.32 -34.42
CA ASN A 408 -26.35 12.74 -35.36
C ASN A 408 -27.80 12.93 -34.89
N THR A 409 -28.06 12.75 -33.60
CA THR A 409 -29.38 13.00 -33.00
C THR A 409 -29.76 14.48 -33.10
N HIS A 410 -28.81 15.40 -32.86
CA HIS A 410 -29.01 16.83 -33.01
C HIS A 410 -29.39 17.20 -34.45
N ARG A 411 -28.72 16.60 -35.44
CA ARG A 411 -29.08 16.78 -36.87
C ARG A 411 -30.48 16.28 -37.17
N GLU A 412 -30.86 15.10 -36.67
CA GLU A 412 -32.18 14.53 -36.87
C GLU A 412 -33.28 15.41 -36.26
N LEU A 413 -33.11 15.86 -35.01
CA LEU A 413 -34.05 16.79 -34.35
C LEU A 413 -34.15 18.13 -35.11
N SER A 414 -33.03 18.64 -35.62
CA SER A 414 -32.99 19.85 -36.44
C SER A 414 -33.75 19.67 -37.76
N ASP A 415 -33.62 18.52 -38.41
CA ASP A 415 -34.32 18.21 -39.65
C ASP A 415 -35.82 17.99 -39.43
N ILE A 416 -36.23 17.33 -38.34
CA ILE A 416 -37.64 17.22 -37.92
C ILE A 416 -38.24 18.62 -37.73
N ARG A 417 -37.52 19.51 -37.03
CA ARG A 417 -37.96 20.89 -36.83
C ARG A 417 -38.06 21.68 -38.13
N ARG A 418 -37.04 21.61 -38.99
CA ARG A 418 -37.07 22.24 -40.33
C ARG A 418 -38.24 21.72 -41.16
N GLY A 419 -38.53 20.42 -41.04
CA GLY A 419 -39.71 19.79 -41.62
C GLY A 419 -41.01 20.45 -41.14
N LEU A 420 -41.17 20.67 -39.84
CA LEU A 420 -42.33 21.35 -39.26
C LEU A 420 -42.47 22.79 -39.78
N ALA A 421 -41.39 23.58 -39.73
CA ALA A 421 -41.39 24.97 -40.17
C ALA A 421 -41.69 25.11 -41.67
N ASN A 422 -41.12 24.23 -42.50
CA ASN A 422 -41.36 24.23 -43.94
C ASN A 422 -42.79 23.78 -44.28
N ASN A 423 -43.32 22.79 -43.56
CA ASN A 423 -44.71 22.38 -43.68
C ASN A 423 -45.67 23.52 -43.32
N LEU A 424 -45.43 24.24 -42.21
CA LEU A 424 -46.21 25.41 -41.80
C LEU A 424 -46.31 26.43 -42.94
N ASN A 425 -45.16 26.90 -43.46
CA ASN A 425 -45.13 27.95 -44.48
C ASN A 425 -45.83 27.49 -45.77
N ARG A 426 -45.52 26.27 -46.21
CA ARG A 426 -46.09 25.69 -47.43
C ARG A 426 -47.59 25.49 -47.32
N ASP A 427 -48.07 24.97 -46.19
CA ASP A 427 -49.48 24.68 -45.98
C ASP A 427 -50.30 25.97 -45.88
N LEU A 428 -49.78 26.99 -45.18
CA LEU A 428 -50.38 28.31 -45.11
C LEU A 428 -50.49 28.95 -46.50
N PHE A 429 -49.40 28.97 -47.27
CA PHE A 429 -49.40 29.57 -48.60
C PHE A 429 -50.36 28.86 -49.55
N ARG A 430 -50.36 27.52 -49.55
CA ARG A 430 -51.27 26.72 -50.38
C ARG A 430 -52.73 26.99 -50.05
N MET A 431 -53.06 27.10 -48.76
CA MET A 431 -54.42 27.36 -48.31
C MET A 431 -54.90 28.75 -48.74
N VAL A 432 -54.11 29.78 -48.47
CA VAL A 432 -54.44 31.16 -48.86
C VAL A 432 -54.57 31.29 -50.38
N ALA A 433 -53.62 30.72 -51.14
CA ALA A 433 -53.67 30.74 -52.59
C ALA A 433 -54.89 29.99 -53.14
N TYR A 434 -55.22 28.82 -52.58
CA TYR A 434 -56.40 28.05 -52.98
C TYR A 434 -57.68 28.84 -52.77
N VAL A 435 -57.87 29.43 -51.57
CA VAL A 435 -59.07 30.22 -51.26
C VAL A 435 -59.15 31.43 -52.19
N ALA A 436 -58.06 32.20 -52.33
CA ALA A 436 -58.04 33.40 -53.17
C ALA A 436 -58.36 33.11 -54.65
N ILE A 437 -57.72 32.09 -55.23
CA ILE A 437 -57.92 31.70 -56.64
C ILE A 437 -59.34 31.14 -56.85
N THR A 438 -59.79 30.23 -55.97
CA THR A 438 -61.09 29.58 -56.10
C THR A 438 -62.23 30.57 -55.94
N TRP A 439 -62.16 31.47 -54.95
CA TRP A 439 -63.19 32.47 -54.70
C TRP A 439 -63.27 33.49 -55.84
N ALA A 440 -62.13 33.99 -56.34
CA ALA A 440 -62.11 34.88 -57.50
C ALA A 440 -62.71 34.21 -58.76
N GLY A 441 -62.43 32.92 -58.98
CA GLY A 441 -63.00 32.14 -60.06
C GLY A 441 -64.52 31.98 -59.95
N ILE A 442 -65.02 31.68 -58.75
CA ILE A 442 -66.46 31.51 -58.49
C ILE A 442 -67.21 32.83 -58.70
N ILE A 443 -66.70 33.94 -58.15
CA ILE A 443 -67.33 35.27 -58.28
C ILE A 443 -67.38 35.73 -59.75
N SER A 444 -66.35 35.44 -60.55
CA SER A 444 -66.28 35.90 -61.94
C SER A 444 -67.18 35.14 -62.93
N GLN A 445 -67.61 33.91 -62.62
CA GLN A 445 -68.34 33.04 -63.55
C GLN A 445 -69.84 32.92 -63.28
N LEU A 446 -70.29 33.20 -62.05
CA LEU A 446 -71.67 32.97 -61.65
C LEU A 446 -72.44 34.29 -61.60
N SER A 447 -73.64 34.32 -62.21
CA SER A 447 -74.47 35.53 -62.31
C SER A 447 -75.60 35.61 -61.27
N SER A 448 -75.78 34.59 -60.43
CA SER A 448 -76.83 34.56 -59.40
C SER A 448 -76.22 34.41 -58.00
N ILE A 449 -76.65 35.29 -57.09
CA ILE A 449 -76.13 35.40 -55.72
C ILE A 449 -76.27 34.07 -54.96
N THR A 450 -77.41 33.39 -55.09
CA THR A 450 -77.68 32.11 -54.40
C THR A 450 -76.78 30.97 -54.89
N ALA A 451 -76.40 30.97 -56.17
CA ALA A 451 -75.48 29.98 -56.72
C ALA A 451 -74.02 30.27 -56.31
N ILE A 452 -73.64 31.54 -56.17
CA ILE A 452 -72.33 31.97 -55.63
C ILE A 452 -72.18 31.49 -54.18
N GLN A 453 -73.17 31.75 -53.31
CA GLN A 453 -73.12 31.34 -51.89
C GLN A 453 -72.98 29.82 -51.72
N THR A 454 -73.75 29.04 -52.48
CA THR A 454 -73.69 27.57 -52.44
C THR A 454 -72.34 27.05 -52.93
N ALA A 455 -71.80 27.63 -54.02
CA ALA A 455 -70.50 27.25 -54.57
C ALA A 455 -69.32 27.61 -53.64
N LEU A 456 -69.35 28.80 -53.03
CA LEU A 456 -68.33 29.24 -52.05
C LEU A 456 -68.34 28.33 -50.82
N THR A 457 -69.52 28.00 -50.30
CA THR A 457 -69.66 27.08 -49.14
C THR A 457 -69.12 25.68 -49.48
N ALA A 458 -69.47 25.13 -50.65
CA ALA A 458 -68.95 23.84 -51.08
C ALA A 458 -67.42 23.85 -51.27
N SER A 459 -66.84 24.97 -51.71
CA SER A 459 -65.40 25.12 -51.91
C SER A 459 -64.56 25.13 -50.62
N LEU A 460 -65.20 25.34 -49.45
CA LEU A 460 -64.52 25.30 -48.15
C LEU A 460 -64.32 23.87 -47.60
N ILE A 461 -65.07 22.87 -48.12
CA ILE A 461 -64.95 21.48 -47.66
C ILE A 461 -63.52 20.93 -47.87
N PRO A 462 -62.87 21.08 -49.06
CA PRO A 462 -61.48 20.68 -49.25
C PRO A 462 -60.49 21.40 -48.31
N VAL A 463 -60.75 22.66 -47.95
CA VAL A 463 -59.91 23.44 -47.03
C VAL A 463 -59.96 22.86 -45.63
N ILE A 464 -61.14 22.50 -45.13
CA ILE A 464 -61.31 21.87 -43.82
C ILE A 464 -60.61 20.51 -43.77
N VAL A 465 -60.73 19.70 -44.83
CA VAL A 465 -60.01 18.42 -44.93
C VAL A 465 -58.50 18.64 -44.93
N TYR A 466 -58.00 19.65 -45.64
CA TYR A 466 -56.57 19.99 -45.64
C TYR A 466 -56.07 20.42 -44.26
N ILE A 467 -56.83 21.26 -43.54
CA ILE A 467 -56.51 21.66 -42.16
C ILE A 467 -56.40 20.43 -41.24
N ALA A 468 -57.35 19.49 -41.33
CA ALA A 468 -57.32 18.27 -40.53
C ALA A 468 -56.09 17.39 -40.82
N LEU A 469 -55.70 17.28 -42.10
CA LEU A 469 -54.48 16.56 -42.49
C LEU A 469 -53.20 17.26 -42.03
N GLY A 470 -53.16 18.60 -42.06
CA GLY A 470 -52.05 19.40 -41.54
C GLY A 470 -51.85 19.20 -40.04
N LEU A 471 -52.93 19.31 -39.25
CA LEU A 471 -52.91 19.07 -37.81
C LEU A 471 -52.45 17.64 -37.46
N ARG A 472 -52.90 16.62 -38.21
CA ARG A 472 -52.43 15.24 -38.03
C ARG A 472 -50.93 15.10 -38.30
N THR A 473 -50.43 15.77 -39.32
CA THR A 473 -49.01 15.73 -39.68
C THR A 473 -48.15 16.41 -38.63
N ALA A 474 -48.58 17.56 -38.09
CA ALA A 474 -47.92 18.25 -36.98
C ALA A 474 -47.88 17.38 -35.71
N TYR A 475 -48.98 16.69 -35.39
CA TYR A 475 -49.01 15.72 -34.30
C TYR A 475 -48.00 14.58 -34.50
N SER A 476 -47.96 13.99 -35.70
CA SER A 476 -47.00 12.93 -36.02
C SER A 476 -45.54 13.38 -35.87
N LEU A 477 -45.21 14.60 -36.30
CA LEU A 477 -43.86 15.15 -36.12
C LEU A 477 -43.53 15.39 -34.64
N SER A 478 -44.51 15.82 -33.84
CA SER A 478 -44.31 15.98 -32.39
C SER A 478 -44.01 14.65 -31.69
N GLN A 479 -44.65 13.57 -32.13
CA GLN A 479 -44.38 12.22 -31.60
C GLN A 479 -42.99 11.72 -32.02
N GLN A 480 -42.58 11.97 -33.27
CA GLN A 480 -41.22 11.65 -33.72
C GLN A 480 -40.16 12.42 -32.92
N PHE A 481 -40.37 13.72 -32.70
CA PHE A 481 -39.46 14.54 -31.89
C PHE A 481 -39.33 14.00 -30.46
N GLN A 482 -40.44 13.64 -29.81
CA GLN A 482 -40.42 13.07 -28.46
C GLN A 482 -39.72 11.70 -28.43
N ALA A 483 -40.01 10.81 -29.39
CA ALA A 483 -39.38 9.50 -29.44
C ALA A 483 -37.86 9.58 -29.63
N THR A 484 -37.38 10.50 -30.49
CA THR A 484 -35.95 10.76 -30.68
C THR A 484 -35.32 11.40 -29.44
N GLU A 485 -36.04 12.26 -28.73
CA GLU A 485 -35.58 12.86 -27.47
C GLU A 485 -35.48 11.83 -26.32
N ASP A 486 -36.49 10.97 -26.16
CA ASP A 486 -36.52 9.91 -25.15
C ASP A 486 -35.41 8.87 -25.43
N GLY A 487 -35.22 8.51 -26.71
CA GLY A 487 -34.12 7.62 -27.13
C GLY A 487 -32.75 8.19 -26.79
N ARG A 488 -32.58 9.51 -26.91
CA ARG A 488 -31.35 10.22 -26.53
C ARG A 488 -31.12 10.21 -25.01
N GLU A 489 -32.15 10.50 -24.21
CA GLU A 489 -32.04 10.44 -22.75
C GLU A 489 -31.71 9.03 -22.26
N GLN A 490 -32.32 8.01 -22.88
CA GLN A 490 -32.01 6.62 -22.61
C GLN A 490 -30.56 6.30 -22.98
N TYR A 491 -30.07 6.78 -24.13
CA TYR A 491 -28.68 6.60 -24.54
C TYR A 491 -27.71 7.23 -23.53
N TYR A 492 -27.98 8.45 -23.05
CA TYR A 492 -27.18 9.07 -21.99
C TYR A 492 -27.14 8.26 -20.70
N SER A 493 -28.28 7.73 -20.25
CA SER A 493 -28.33 6.92 -19.02
C SER A 493 -27.50 5.63 -19.10
N MET A 494 -27.24 5.09 -20.29
CA MET A 494 -26.40 3.90 -20.47
C MET A 494 -24.91 4.18 -20.25
N TYR A 495 -24.46 5.43 -20.45
CA TYR A 495 -23.05 5.82 -20.40
C TYR A 495 -22.68 6.69 -19.20
N GLU A 496 -23.66 7.10 -18.39
CA GLU A 496 -23.49 7.95 -17.20
C GLU A 496 -22.49 7.38 -16.18
N ASN A 497 -22.35 6.05 -16.09
CA ASN A 497 -21.40 5.38 -15.18
C ASN A 497 -20.06 5.00 -15.85
N ARG A 498 -19.86 5.30 -17.13
CA ARG A 498 -18.68 4.88 -17.91
C ARG A 498 -17.74 6.04 -18.25
N ILE A 499 -18.21 7.28 -18.12
CA ILE A 499 -17.45 8.49 -18.45
C ILE A 499 -17.35 9.36 -17.19
N ASP A 500 -16.23 10.07 -17.03
CA ASP A 500 -16.06 11.06 -15.98
C ASP A 500 -17.21 12.10 -15.98
N GLU A 501 -17.75 12.37 -14.79
CA GLU A 501 -18.95 13.20 -14.59
C GLU A 501 -18.80 14.62 -15.16
N ASN A 502 -17.60 15.22 -15.06
CA ASN A 502 -17.38 16.57 -15.58
C ASN A 502 -17.37 16.59 -17.12
N THR A 503 -16.78 15.56 -17.73
CA THR A 503 -16.72 15.42 -19.19
C THR A 503 -18.12 15.12 -19.74
N PHE A 504 -18.87 14.25 -19.08
CA PHE A 504 -20.23 13.91 -19.44
C PHE A 504 -21.18 15.12 -19.34
N ASN A 505 -21.10 15.89 -18.25
CA ASN A 505 -21.88 17.10 -18.07
C ASN A 505 -21.53 18.17 -19.12
N GLY A 506 -20.25 18.30 -19.49
CA GLY A 506 -19.83 19.20 -20.58
C GLY A 506 -20.46 18.86 -21.94
N ILE A 507 -20.55 17.56 -22.27
CA ILE A 507 -21.21 17.10 -23.51
C ILE A 507 -22.72 17.37 -23.44
N LYS A 508 -23.35 17.09 -22.30
CA LYS A 508 -24.79 17.27 -22.08
C LYS A 508 -25.22 18.74 -22.14
N GLU A 509 -24.45 19.64 -21.52
CA GLU A 509 -24.70 21.08 -21.53
C GLU A 509 -24.39 21.71 -22.89
N GLY A 510 -23.36 21.23 -23.60
CA GLY A 510 -22.92 21.75 -24.89
C GLY A 510 -23.79 21.41 -26.10
N ASP A 511 -24.68 20.41 -26.00
CA ASP A 511 -25.52 19.92 -27.11
C ASP A 511 -26.66 20.90 -27.49
N GLY A 512 -27.00 21.89 -26.64
CA GLY A 512 -28.05 22.87 -26.98
C GLY A 512 -29.45 22.26 -27.18
N SER A 513 -29.64 21.04 -26.68
CA SER A 513 -30.89 20.27 -26.84
C SER A 513 -32.10 20.93 -26.20
N GLU A 514 -31.93 21.58 -25.04
CA GLU A 514 -33.01 22.32 -24.38
C GLU A 514 -33.52 23.49 -25.24
N ASP A 515 -32.60 24.21 -25.88
CA ASP A 515 -32.94 25.30 -26.80
C ASP A 515 -33.71 24.76 -28.01
N MET A 516 -33.32 23.61 -28.56
CA MET A 516 -34.01 22.99 -29.68
C MET A 516 -35.42 22.50 -29.30
N LYS A 517 -35.58 21.87 -28.13
CA LYS A 517 -36.88 21.46 -27.58
C LYS A 517 -37.80 22.67 -27.39
N ARG A 518 -37.26 23.75 -26.81
CA ARG A 518 -37.99 24.99 -26.59
C ARG A 518 -38.46 25.59 -27.92
N GLN A 519 -37.57 25.69 -28.90
CA GLN A 519 -37.89 26.23 -30.22
C GLN A 519 -38.93 25.37 -30.96
N PHE A 520 -38.79 24.03 -30.91
CA PHE A 520 -39.78 23.12 -31.51
C PHE A 520 -41.18 23.28 -30.89
N LYS A 521 -41.27 23.42 -29.56
CA LYS A 521 -42.56 23.67 -28.87
C LYS A 521 -43.19 24.99 -29.30
N ILE A 522 -42.39 26.04 -29.51
CA ILE A 522 -42.86 27.33 -30.00
C ILE A 522 -43.40 27.18 -31.43
N ASP A 523 -42.63 26.55 -32.33
CA ASP A 523 -43.03 26.32 -33.72
C ASP A 523 -44.32 25.49 -33.81
N LEU A 524 -44.45 24.46 -32.98
CA LEU A 524 -45.63 23.60 -32.88
C LEU A 524 -46.85 24.38 -32.33
N TRP A 525 -46.66 25.20 -31.30
CA TRP A 525 -47.74 26.02 -30.75
C TRP A 525 -48.25 27.04 -31.76
N ILE A 526 -47.35 27.70 -32.50
CA ILE A 526 -47.70 28.61 -33.60
C ILE A 526 -48.52 27.87 -34.66
N TYR A 527 -48.11 26.65 -35.03
CA TYR A 527 -48.86 25.81 -35.98
C TYR A 527 -50.29 25.56 -35.50
N TYR A 528 -50.46 25.07 -34.27
CA TYR A 528 -51.80 24.77 -33.74
C TYR A 528 -52.69 26.03 -33.64
N VAL A 529 -52.16 27.14 -33.13
CA VAL A 529 -52.92 28.39 -33.01
C VAL A 529 -53.37 28.88 -34.39
N LEU A 530 -52.46 28.93 -35.36
CA LEU A 530 -52.76 29.46 -36.69
C LEU A 530 -53.81 28.61 -37.42
N PHE A 531 -53.68 27.28 -37.40
CA PHE A 531 -54.64 26.39 -38.05
C PHE A 531 -55.99 26.37 -37.33
N THR A 532 -56.02 26.55 -36.01
CA THR A 532 -57.28 26.68 -35.24
C THR A 532 -58.01 27.97 -35.60
N VAL A 533 -57.28 29.09 -35.72
CA VAL A 533 -57.86 30.37 -36.19
C VAL A 533 -58.39 30.23 -37.60
N MET A 534 -57.65 29.58 -38.51
CA MET A 534 -58.10 29.33 -39.89
C MET A 534 -59.37 28.47 -39.95
N LEU A 535 -59.45 27.44 -39.12
CA LEU A 535 -60.66 26.61 -39.00
C LEU A 535 -61.85 27.44 -38.50
N GLY A 536 -61.63 28.29 -37.49
CA GLY A 536 -62.63 29.23 -36.98
C GLY A 536 -63.13 30.20 -38.06
N LEU A 537 -62.22 30.74 -38.88
CA LEU A 537 -62.57 31.60 -40.01
C LEU A 537 -63.38 30.85 -41.08
N CYS A 538 -63.02 29.59 -41.37
CA CYS A 538 -63.79 28.75 -42.30
C CYS A 538 -65.21 28.47 -41.75
N ALA A 539 -65.33 28.15 -40.46
CA ALA A 539 -66.63 27.93 -39.81
C ALA A 539 -67.49 29.19 -39.81
N TYR A 540 -66.89 30.35 -39.49
CA TYR A 540 -67.56 31.65 -39.58
C TYR A 540 -68.05 31.93 -41.01
N ALA A 541 -67.19 31.73 -42.02
CA ALA A 541 -67.56 31.95 -43.41
C ALA A 541 -68.71 31.03 -43.86
N ILE A 542 -68.73 29.76 -43.43
CA ILE A 542 -69.84 28.85 -43.72
C ILE A 542 -71.14 29.37 -43.10
N ILE A 543 -71.11 29.78 -41.82
CA ILE A 543 -72.30 30.28 -41.12
C ILE A 543 -72.83 31.57 -41.77
N ASP A 544 -71.94 32.52 -42.08
CA ASP A 544 -72.28 33.80 -42.73
C ASP A 544 -72.83 33.57 -44.15
N LEU A 545 -72.32 32.59 -44.90
CA LEU A 545 -72.82 32.30 -46.25
C LEU A 545 -74.13 31.51 -46.30
N THR A 546 -74.50 30.80 -45.21
CA THR A 546 -75.66 29.89 -45.21
C THR A 546 -76.83 30.32 -44.34
N TRP A 547 -76.61 31.06 -43.25
CA TRP A 547 -77.66 31.35 -42.26
C TRP A 547 -77.94 32.83 -42.01
N PHE A 548 -76.98 33.71 -42.28
CA PHE A 548 -77.11 35.14 -41.97
C PHE A 548 -76.85 36.00 -43.21
N GLU A 549 -77.61 37.07 -43.42
CA GLU A 549 -77.21 38.17 -44.32
C GLU A 549 -76.06 38.98 -43.68
N GLY A 550 -74.97 38.28 -43.37
CA GLY A 550 -73.84 38.80 -42.62
C GLY A 550 -72.89 39.62 -43.48
N ALA A 551 -71.76 39.99 -42.89
CA ALA A 551 -70.84 40.95 -43.50
C ALA A 551 -70.19 40.42 -44.79
N LEU A 552 -69.94 39.10 -44.91
CA LEU A 552 -69.36 38.53 -46.13
C LEU A 552 -70.42 38.45 -47.23
N THR A 553 -71.65 38.05 -46.88
CA THR A 553 -72.79 38.07 -47.81
C THR A 553 -73.02 39.48 -48.36
N GLY A 554 -73.03 40.51 -47.51
CA GLY A 554 -73.18 41.91 -47.96
C GLY A 554 -72.03 42.42 -48.84
N VAL A 555 -70.79 41.99 -48.59
CA VAL A 555 -69.65 42.31 -49.46
C VAL A 555 -69.80 41.63 -50.82
N ILE A 556 -70.20 40.36 -50.85
CA ILE A 556 -70.45 39.63 -52.12
C ILE A 556 -71.57 40.30 -52.92
N GLU A 557 -72.66 40.70 -52.26
CA GLU A 557 -73.74 41.44 -52.91
C GLU A 557 -73.29 42.79 -53.48
N SER A 558 -72.37 43.50 -52.82
CA SER A 558 -71.81 44.76 -53.31
C SER A 558 -70.82 44.62 -54.47
N ILE A 559 -70.26 43.43 -54.67
CA ILE A 559 -69.34 43.11 -55.77
C ILE A 559 -70.13 42.60 -56.99
N VAL A 560 -71.25 41.90 -56.75
CA VAL A 560 -72.08 41.29 -57.80
C VAL A 560 -73.08 42.29 -58.41
N ASN A 561 -73.58 43.25 -57.62
CA ASN A 561 -74.39 44.38 -58.10
C ASN A 561 -73.51 45.55 -58.53
#